data_AF-A0A9E3TU63-F1
#
_entry.id   AF-A0A9E3TU63-F1
#
_cell.length_a   1.000
_cell.length_b   1.000
_cell.length_c   1.000
_cell.angle_alpha   90.00
_cell.angle_beta   90.00
_cell.angle_gamma   90.00
#
_symmetry.space_group_name_H-M   'P 1'
#
loop_
_entity.id
_entity.type
_entity.pdbx_description
1 polymer ?
#
loop_
_entity_poly.entity_id
_entity_poly.type
_entity_poly.pdbx_seq_one_letter_code
_entity_poly.pdbx_strand_id
1 'polypeptide(L)' 'MTLSAQIASLGEISRRLDVPIHRVEYVIRTRHIEPTLIAGGRHFYSEASVQRIGSEIKRIDEERGT' A
#
# COMPACT_ATOMS: atom_id res chain seq x y z
N MET A 1 -18.30 -0.61 16.35
CA MET A 1 -17.05 -0.77 15.59
C MET A 1 -17.43 -1.09 14.16
N THR A 2 -17.53 -0.09 13.29
CA THR A 2 -18.06 -0.28 11.94
C THR A 2 -16.96 -0.88 11.07
N LEU A 3 -17.08 -2.16 10.70
CA LEU A 3 -16.21 -2.85 9.75
C LEU A 3 -16.49 -2.33 8.34
N SER A 4 -16.10 -1.09 8.06
CA SER A 4 -15.94 -0.63 6.69
C SER A 4 -14.62 -1.23 6.18
N ALA A 5 -14.72 -2.24 5.31
CA ALA A 5 -13.57 -2.72 4.56
C ALA A 5 -13.16 -1.60 3.59
N GLN A 6 -12.34 -0.68 4.10
CA GLN A 6 -11.82 0.42 3.30
C GLN A 6 -10.80 -0.15 2.32
N ILE A 7 -11.24 -0.37 1.09
CA ILE A 7 -10.36 -0.65 -0.04
C ILE A 7 -9.74 0.66 -0.51
N ALA A 8 -8.43 0.65 -0.76
CA ALA A 8 -7.68 1.82 -1.17
C ALA A 8 -7.03 1.57 -2.54
N SER A 9 -7.17 2.54 -3.44
CA SER A 9 -6.38 2.59 -4.68
C SER A 9 -4.93 2.95 -4.39
N LEU A 10 -4.02 2.68 -5.34
CA LEU A 10 -2.61 3.05 -5.24
C LEU A 10 -2.38 4.54 -4.87
N GLY A 11 -3.16 5.44 -5.48
CA GLY A 11 -3.10 6.88 -5.19
C GLY A 11 -3.67 7.26 -3.82
N GLU A 12 -4.62 6.50 -3.27
CA GLU A 12 -5.03 6.67 -1.87
C GLU A 12 -4.00 6.14 -0.90
N ILE A 13 -3.35 5.02 -1.19
CA ILE A 13 -2.29 4.47 -0.35
C ILE A 13 -1.13 5.47 -0.25
N SER A 14 -0.69 6.02 -1.38
CA SER A 14 0.34 7.06 -1.42
C SER A 14 -0.04 8.28 -0.57
N ARG A 15 -1.28 8.77 -0.68
CA ARG A 15 -1.77 9.89 0.13
C ARG A 15 -1.89 9.55 1.62
N ARG A 16 -2.36 8.36 1.98
CA ARG A 16 -2.53 7.91 3.38
C ARG A 16 -1.21 7.71 4.10
N LEU A 17 -0.21 7.21 3.37
CA LEU A 17 1.11 6.91 3.92
C LEU A 17 2.10 8.07 3.76
N ASP A 18 1.69 9.17 3.11
CA ASP A 18 2.52 10.33 2.78
C ASP A 18 3.85 9.97 2.09
N VAL A 19 3.76 9.12 1.07
CA VAL A 19 4.91 8.61 0.31
C VAL A 19 4.66 8.66 -1.19
N PRO A 20 5.70 8.82 -2.02
CA PRO A 20 5.55 8.80 -3.47
C PRO A 20 4.96 7.47 -3.98
N ILE A 21 4.08 7.56 -5.00
CA ILE A 21 3.43 6.39 -5.62
C ILE A 21 4.43 5.29 -6.01
N HIS A 22 5.57 5.65 -6.60
CA HIS A 22 6.58 4.69 -7.04
C HIS A 22 7.17 3.84 -5.88
N ARG A 23 7.18 4.36 -4.64
CA ARG A 23 7.62 3.60 -3.46
C ARG A 23 6.58 2.55 -3.08
N VAL A 24 5.30 2.92 -3.15
CA VAL A 24 4.18 2.01 -2.93
C VAL A 24 4.21 0.89 -3.98
N GLU A 25 4.36 1.23 -5.26
CA GLU A 25 4.49 0.26 -6.35
C GLU A 25 5.68 -0.67 -6.17
N TYR A 26 6.84 -0.13 -5.75
CA TYR A 26 8.03 -0.93 -5.47
C TYR A 26 7.73 -1.98 -4.40
N VAL A 27 7.11 -1.60 -3.29
CA VAL A 27 6.77 -2.54 -2.21
C VAL A 27 5.75 -3.58 -2.67
N ILE A 28 4.67 -3.16 -3.35
CA ILE A 28 3.66 -4.07 -3.88
C ILE A 28 4.31 -5.15 -4.75
N ARG A 29 5.15 -4.72 -5.70
CA ARG A 29 5.83 -5.61 -6.65
C ARG A 29 6.86 -6.53 -5.98
N THR A 30 7.67 -6.00 -5.08
CA THR A 30 8.78 -6.76 -4.46
C THR A 30 8.35 -7.64 -3.30
N ARG A 31 7.17 -7.38 -2.72
CA ARG A 31 6.59 -8.16 -1.61
C ARG A 31 5.40 -9.02 -2.03
N HIS A 32 5.11 -9.07 -3.34
CA HIS A 32 4.01 -9.84 -3.93
C HIS A 32 2.69 -9.58 -3.20
N ILE A 33 2.35 -8.30 -3.01
CA ILE A 33 1.10 -7.91 -2.36
C ILE A 33 0.01 -7.89 -3.42
N GLU A 34 -0.88 -8.87 -3.38
CA GLU A 34 -1.97 -8.99 -4.34
C GLU A 34 -3.07 -7.94 -4.09
N PRO A 35 -3.71 -7.43 -5.16
CA PRO A 35 -4.87 -6.59 -5.02
C PRO A 35 -6.05 -7.38 -4.42
N THR A 36 -6.82 -6.72 -3.57
CA THR A 36 -8.07 -7.26 -3.02
C THR A 36 -9.20 -7.21 -4.04
N LEU A 37 -9.21 -6.19 -4.91
CA LEU A 37 -10.22 -6.00 -5.93
C LEU A 37 -9.60 -5.33 -7.16
N ILE A 38 -10.11 -5.68 -8.34
CA ILE A 38 -9.86 -4.96 -9.59
C ILE A 38 -11.20 -4.39 -10.07
N ALA A 39 -11.30 -3.07 -10.19
CA ALA A 39 -12.50 -2.39 -10.66
C ALA A 39 -12.15 -1.24 -11.60
N GLY A 40 -12.78 -1.19 -12.78
CA GLY A 40 -12.49 -0.17 -13.79
C GLY A 40 -11.01 -0.11 -14.21
N GLY A 41 -10.33 -1.26 -14.24
CA GLY A 41 -8.89 -1.35 -14.55
C GLY A 41 -7.96 -0.85 -13.43
N ARG A 42 -8.49 -0.53 -12.24
CA ARG A 42 -7.69 -0.10 -11.09
C ARG A 42 -7.59 -1.19 -10.04
N HIS A 43 -6.42 -1.34 -9.46
CA HIS A 43 -6.15 -2.23 -8.34
C HIS A 43 -6.48 -1.53 -7.01
N PHE A 44 -7.21 -2.25 -6.16
CA PHE A 44 -7.58 -1.81 -4.82
C PHE A 44 -7.08 -2.79 -3.79
N TYR A 45 -6.62 -2.28 -2.65
CA TYR A 45 -5.98 -3.05 -1.60
C TYR A 45 -6.73 -2.87 -0.30
N SER A 46 -6.89 -3.96 0.45
CA SER A 46 -7.47 -3.93 1.79
C SER A 46 -6.65 -3.08 2.76
N GLU A 47 -7.28 -2.62 3.83
CA GLU A 47 -6.59 -1.91 4.92
C GLU A 47 -5.39 -2.72 5.48
N ALA A 48 -5.50 -4.05 5.57
CA ALA A 48 -4.39 -4.90 6.00
C ALA A 48 -3.20 -4.85 5.02
N SER A 49 -3.48 -4.80 3.72
CA SER A 49 -2.46 -4.59 2.70
C SER A 49 -1.82 -3.20 2.81
N VAL A 50 -2.62 -2.15 3.09
CA VAL A 50 -2.10 -0.78 3.31
C VAL A 50 -1.16 -0.73 4.51
N GLN A 51 -1.53 -1.36 5.62
CA GLN A 51 -0.69 -1.46 6.81
C GLN A 51 0.63 -2.20 6.51
N ARG A 52 0.54 -3.35 5.81
CA ARG A 52 1.72 -4.10 5.39
C ARG A 52 2.65 -3.27 4.51
N ILE A 53 2.10 -2.54 3.54
CA ILE A 53 2.88 -1.64 2.68
C ILE A 53 3.62 -0.59 3.53
N GLY A 54 2.92 0.04 4.47
CA GLY A 54 3.51 1.04 5.36
C GLY A 54 4.67 0.48 6.21
N SER A 55 4.50 -0.71 6.78
CA SER A 55 5.56 -1.38 7.54
C SER A 55 6.80 -1.68 6.69
N GLU A 56 6.62 -2.14 5.45
CA GLU A 56 7.73 -2.44 4.55
C GLU A 56 8.47 -1.19 4.09
N ILE A 57 7.77 -0.07 3.89
CA ILE A 57 8.42 1.21 3.58
C ILE A 57 9.32 1.65 4.74
N LYS A 58 8.80 1.64 5.97
CA LYS A 58 9.57 2.00 7.16
C LYS A 58 10.82 1.13 7.31
N ARG A 59 10.67 -0.19 7.13
CA ARG A 59 11.79 -1.12 7.17
C ARG A 59 12.88 -0.78 6.14
N ILE A 60 12.47 -0.45 4.90
CA ILE A 60 13.42 -0.06 3.85
C ILE A 60 14.14 1.25 4.20
N ASP A 61 13.45 2.21 4.80
CA ASP A 61 14.05 3.48 5.24
C ASP A 61 15.09 3.24 6.36
N GLU A 62 14.74 2.41 7.35
CA GLU A 62 15.65 2.00 8.43
C GLU A 62 16.88 1.25 7.90
N GLU A 63 16.71 0.33 6.94
CA GLU A 63 17.79 -0.41 6.29
C GLU A 63 18.73 0.50 5.48
N ARG A 64 18.22 1.65 5.00
CA ARG A 64 18.99 2.63 4.21
C ARG A 64 19.63 3.74 5.04
N GLY A 65 19.31 3.83 6.33
CA GLY A 65 19.84 4.87 7.23
C GLY A 65 19.52 6.30 6.78
N THR A 66 18.38 6.50 6.11
CA THR A 66 17.94 7.80 5.59
C THR A 66 16.89 8.43 6.51
#